data_AF-A0A1Y2TR90-F1
#
_entry.id   AF-A0A1Y2TR90-F1
#
_cell.length_a   1.000
_cell.length_b   1.000
_cell.length_c   1.000
_cell.angle_alpha   90.00
_cell.angle_beta   90.00
_cell.angle_gamma   90.00
#
_symmetry.space_group_name_H-M   'P 1'
#
loop_
_entity.id
_entity.type
_entity.pdbx_description
1 polymer ?
#
loop_
_entity_poly.entity_id
_entity_poly.type
_entity_poly.pdbx_seq_one_letter_code
_entity_poly.pdbx_strand_id
1 'polypeptide(L)'
;MPEIAEVARVVHFLRQHLVGKTIKKVIAPDDNNVFGKVGTSGPAFEKALTGKKVVEVGSQGKYFWMVLSSPPHAVMHLGMTGWVQIRGIQTGYTRYIERTKGDKEQWPPKFWKFHLETDGDPKVEVAFTDARRFGRIRLVDCPGKDIRKHSPLVENGPDPVVDKDIFTEEYLKKKMKSRHVPIKALLLDQTTISGIGNWVGDEILYQAKLHPEQYCDEFDDADISTLYKAIRYVCETAVEKLGDSDQFPEDWLFKHRWGKGKKDAATTLPNGDKITHITVGGRTSCIVPSVQKKKGRTTIDDVKEESASPEEETESRFFKGEGKNKKQTNGEAEVEERPSKKARTAKSMALKKEEEEEEEEGEEKEKAAPKTSRRSNKKKEEDQEREEKEAKPAPKAARKSNKRKEEKPAEPPAELIRRRSSRLNRVAA
;
A
#
# COMPACT_ATOMS: atom_id res chain seq x y z
N MET A 1 -3.76 -6.48 1.85
CA MET A 1 -3.34 -5.07 1.98
C MET A 1 -4.62 -4.33 2.31
N PRO A 2 -4.64 -3.45 3.31
CA PRO A 2 -5.82 -2.65 3.58
C PRO A 2 -6.22 -1.82 2.36
N GLU A 3 -7.47 -1.94 1.96
CA GLU A 3 -8.13 -1.16 0.91
C GLU A 3 -9.27 -0.34 1.56
N ILE A 4 -10.20 0.21 0.77
CA ILE A 4 -11.27 1.10 1.28
C ILE A 4 -12.04 0.53 2.49
N ALA A 5 -12.36 -0.77 2.45
CA ALA A 5 -13.15 -1.45 3.47
C ALA A 5 -12.43 -1.60 4.81
N GLU A 6 -11.13 -1.96 4.80
CA GLU A 6 -10.33 -2.06 6.01
C GLU A 6 -10.01 -0.68 6.63
N VAL A 7 -9.91 0.36 5.81
CA VAL A 7 -9.79 1.75 6.29
C VAL A 7 -11.10 2.22 6.93
N ALA A 8 -12.25 1.93 6.32
CA ALA A 8 -13.56 2.19 6.92
C ALA A 8 -13.76 1.46 8.26
N ARG A 9 -13.29 0.20 8.37
CA ARG A 9 -13.27 -0.56 9.64
C ARG A 9 -12.48 0.16 10.73
N VAL A 10 -11.26 0.62 10.40
CA VAL A 10 -10.39 1.37 11.33
C VAL A 10 -11.07 2.68 11.76
N VAL A 11 -11.66 3.43 10.83
CA VAL A 11 -12.40 4.66 11.12
C VAL A 11 -13.64 4.40 11.98
N HIS A 12 -14.37 3.32 11.76
CA HIS A 12 -15.53 2.94 12.58
C HIS A 12 -15.14 2.77 14.06
N PHE A 13 -14.13 1.94 14.36
CA PHE A 13 -13.69 1.74 15.75
C PHE A 13 -13.07 3.00 16.37
N LEU A 14 -12.32 3.80 15.60
CA LEU A 14 -11.78 5.08 16.07
C LEU A 14 -12.90 6.09 16.38
N ARG A 15 -13.97 6.14 15.59
CA ARG A 15 -15.18 6.95 15.88
C ARG A 15 -15.86 6.51 17.16
N GLN A 16 -16.08 5.20 17.35
CA GLN A 16 -16.76 4.66 18.54
C GLN A 16 -15.98 4.86 19.85
N HIS A 17 -14.64 4.95 19.81
CA HIS A 17 -13.83 4.86 21.02
C HIS A 17 -12.90 6.05 21.30
N LEU A 18 -12.56 6.89 20.31
CA LEU A 18 -11.72 8.08 20.55
C LEU A 18 -12.45 9.42 20.41
N VAL A 19 -13.47 9.55 19.53
CA VAL A 19 -14.18 10.83 19.35
C VAL A 19 -14.79 11.27 20.67
N GLY A 20 -14.55 12.53 21.03
CA GLY A 20 -14.98 13.11 22.31
C GLY A 20 -13.98 12.95 23.47
N LYS A 21 -12.97 12.08 23.37
CA LYS A 21 -11.95 11.90 24.43
C LYS A 21 -10.72 12.79 24.23
N THR A 22 -10.06 13.13 25.34
CA THR A 22 -8.75 13.81 25.37
C THR A 22 -7.63 12.78 25.40
N ILE A 23 -6.56 13.01 24.63
CA ILE A 23 -5.37 12.16 24.60
C ILE A 23 -4.46 12.55 25.77
N LYS A 24 -4.41 11.73 26.82
CA LYS A 24 -3.56 11.96 28.01
C LYS A 24 -2.08 11.86 27.68
N LYS A 25 -1.74 10.85 26.88
CA LYS A 25 -0.37 10.42 26.62
C LYS A 25 -0.28 9.82 25.22
N VAL A 26 0.80 10.15 24.52
CA VAL A 26 1.27 9.45 23.32
C VAL A 26 2.67 8.95 23.61
N ILE A 27 3.08 7.84 22.99
CA ILE A 27 4.50 7.53 22.76
C ILE A 27 4.65 7.25 21.27
N ALA A 28 5.61 7.91 20.61
CA ALA A 28 5.91 7.72 19.20
C ALA A 28 7.44 7.73 18.95
N PRO A 29 8.12 6.56 19.04
CA PRO A 29 9.51 6.41 18.66
C PRO A 29 9.71 6.76 17.18
N ASP A 30 10.84 7.39 16.86
CA ASP A 30 11.03 7.88 15.50
C ASP A 30 11.29 6.75 14.49
N ASP A 31 10.60 6.83 13.35
CA ASP A 31 10.70 5.85 12.26
C ASP A 31 10.72 6.60 10.93
N ASN A 32 11.93 6.85 10.41
CA ASN A 32 12.17 7.54 9.14
C ASN A 32 11.40 6.96 7.94
N ASN A 33 10.97 5.70 7.97
CA ASN A 33 10.14 5.13 6.90
C ASN A 33 8.65 5.48 7.02
N VAL A 34 8.14 5.63 8.25
CA VAL A 34 6.70 5.85 8.52
C VAL A 34 6.38 7.33 8.74
N PHE A 35 7.24 8.04 9.46
CA PHE A 35 7.15 9.47 9.75
C PHE A 35 8.02 10.30 8.79
N GLY A 36 9.34 10.05 8.76
CA GLY A 36 10.30 10.90 8.03
C GLY A 36 10.02 11.05 6.53
N LYS A 37 9.60 9.97 5.85
CA LYS A 37 9.20 9.97 4.43
C LYS A 37 7.96 10.82 4.09
N VAL A 38 7.30 11.42 5.09
CA VAL A 38 6.17 12.35 4.93
C VAL A 38 6.31 13.61 5.80
N GLY A 39 7.56 14.04 6.07
CA GLY A 39 7.86 15.36 6.61
C GLY A 39 7.62 15.57 8.11
N THR A 40 7.51 14.50 8.89
CA THR A 40 7.38 14.55 10.36
C THR A 40 8.34 13.57 11.04
N SER A 41 8.53 13.70 12.35
CA SER A 41 9.14 12.68 13.21
C SER A 41 8.12 12.10 14.19
N GLY A 42 8.47 10.99 14.84
CA GLY A 42 7.71 10.44 15.97
C GLY A 42 7.53 11.45 17.12
N PRO A 43 8.60 12.05 17.66
CA PRO A 43 8.49 13.07 18.72
C PRO A 43 7.66 14.31 18.36
N ALA A 44 7.65 14.72 17.08
CA ALA A 44 6.76 15.80 16.63
C ALA A 44 5.28 15.38 16.71
N PHE A 45 4.96 14.15 16.31
CA PHE A 45 3.62 13.57 16.41
C PHE A 45 3.17 13.40 17.88
N GLU A 46 4.06 12.94 18.75
CA GLU A 46 3.84 12.82 20.20
C GLU A 46 3.46 14.16 20.84
N LYS A 47 4.25 15.21 20.57
CA LYS A 47 4.01 16.58 21.03
C LYS A 47 2.72 17.18 20.45
N ALA A 48 2.38 16.86 19.19
CA ALA A 48 1.23 17.46 18.51
C ALA A 48 -0.13 16.88 18.93
N LEU A 49 -0.17 15.66 19.47
CA LEU A 49 -1.41 14.98 19.88
C LEU A 49 -1.66 15.03 21.40
N THR A 50 -0.60 15.03 22.22
CA THR A 50 -0.73 15.01 23.68
C THR A 50 -1.51 16.22 24.21
N GLY A 51 -2.46 15.99 25.11
CA GLY A 51 -3.35 16.99 25.70
C GLY A 51 -4.51 17.44 24.80
N LYS A 52 -4.60 17.00 23.54
CA LYS A 52 -5.69 17.41 22.63
C LYS A 52 -6.88 16.47 22.68
N LYS A 53 -8.07 17.02 22.41
CA LYS A 53 -9.32 16.26 22.24
C LYS A 53 -9.44 15.77 20.79
N VAL A 54 -9.84 14.52 20.57
CA VAL A 54 -10.25 14.06 19.24
C VAL A 54 -11.67 14.56 18.97
N VAL A 55 -11.83 15.39 17.94
CA VAL A 55 -13.10 16.03 17.56
C VAL A 55 -13.83 15.22 16.50
N GLU A 56 -13.09 14.69 15.52
CA GLU A 56 -13.64 13.93 14.39
C GLU A 56 -12.62 12.88 13.95
N VAL A 57 -13.10 11.81 13.32
CA VAL A 57 -12.28 10.84 12.58
C VAL A 57 -12.93 10.62 11.22
N GLY A 58 -12.16 10.63 10.15
CA GLY A 58 -12.66 10.48 8.78
C GLY A 58 -11.70 9.74 7.85
N SER A 59 -12.13 9.53 6.61
CA SER A 59 -11.37 8.84 5.56
C SER A 59 -11.72 9.34 4.16
N GLN A 60 -10.77 9.15 3.25
CA GLN A 60 -10.94 9.27 1.81
C GLN A 60 -10.10 8.17 1.15
N GLY A 61 -10.76 7.17 0.58
CA GLY A 61 -10.14 6.03 -0.06
C GLY A 61 -9.28 5.20 0.90
N LYS A 62 -7.96 5.29 0.76
CA LYS A 62 -6.99 4.57 1.62
C LYS A 62 -6.37 5.43 2.74
N TYR A 63 -6.71 6.72 2.79
CA TYR A 63 -6.29 7.62 3.86
C TYR A 63 -7.37 7.75 4.94
N PHE A 64 -6.94 7.93 6.17
CA PHE A 64 -7.79 8.26 7.31
C PHE A 64 -7.12 9.31 8.21
N TRP A 65 -7.91 10.02 9.01
CA TRP A 65 -7.41 11.10 9.85
C TRP A 65 -8.13 11.18 11.20
N MET A 66 -7.49 11.88 12.15
CA MET A 66 -8.11 12.35 13.39
C MET A 66 -8.01 13.88 13.41
N VAL A 67 -9.15 14.57 13.38
CA VAL A 67 -9.23 16.00 13.63
C VAL A 67 -9.13 16.22 15.14
N LEU A 68 -8.25 17.11 15.55
CA LEU A 68 -7.98 17.43 16.94
C LEU A 68 -8.59 18.80 17.30
N SER A 69 -8.73 19.08 18.60
CA SER A 69 -9.26 20.36 19.13
C SER A 69 -8.49 21.60 18.66
N SER A 70 -7.25 21.43 18.22
CA SER A 70 -6.47 22.44 17.51
C SER A 70 -5.50 21.74 16.55
N PRO A 71 -5.12 22.36 15.42
CA PRO A 71 -4.15 21.78 14.50
C PRO A 71 -2.73 21.72 15.08
N PRO A 72 -1.77 21.01 14.44
CA PRO A 72 -1.98 20.14 13.28
C PRO A 72 -2.74 18.86 13.63
N HIS A 73 -3.37 18.26 12.62
CA HIS A 73 -4.18 17.03 12.70
C HIS A 73 -3.39 15.81 12.24
N ALA A 74 -3.76 14.63 12.73
CA ALA A 74 -3.12 13.37 12.35
C ALA A 74 -3.71 12.82 11.04
N VAL A 75 -2.92 12.70 9.97
CA VAL A 75 -3.31 12.04 8.72
C VAL A 75 -2.47 10.78 8.50
N MET A 76 -3.12 9.67 8.19
CA MET A 76 -2.56 8.32 8.24
C MET A 76 -2.95 7.48 7.02
N HIS A 77 -2.07 6.55 6.66
CA HIS A 77 -2.27 5.56 5.60
C HIS A 77 -1.72 4.21 6.07
N LEU A 78 -2.49 3.14 5.94
CA LEU A 78 -2.12 1.81 6.46
C LEU A 78 -1.01 1.13 5.62
N GLY A 79 -0.79 1.51 4.36
CA GLY A 79 0.20 0.86 3.51
C GLY A 79 -0.19 -0.60 3.22
N MET A 80 0.76 -1.54 3.31
CA MET A 80 0.49 -2.95 3.01
C MET A 80 0.13 -3.83 4.22
N THR A 81 0.60 -3.44 5.42
CA THR A 81 0.52 -4.22 6.67
C THR A 81 0.23 -3.37 7.91
N GLY A 82 -0.01 -2.07 7.73
CA GLY A 82 -0.42 -1.20 8.81
C GLY A 82 -1.80 -1.56 9.34
N TRP A 83 -2.01 -1.36 10.63
CA TRP A 83 -3.29 -1.55 11.30
C TRP A 83 -3.40 -0.66 12.53
N VAL A 84 -4.63 -0.40 12.98
CA VAL A 84 -4.93 0.27 14.24
C VAL A 84 -5.59 -0.73 15.18
N GLN A 85 -4.95 -0.97 16.32
CA GLN A 85 -5.46 -1.86 17.37
C GLN A 85 -5.90 -1.02 18.57
N ILE A 86 -7.01 -1.40 19.20
CA ILE A 86 -7.52 -0.79 20.44
C ILE A 86 -7.52 -1.88 21.52
N ARG A 87 -6.96 -1.59 22.68
CA ARG A 87 -6.77 -2.59 23.75
C ARG A 87 -8.12 -3.13 24.22
N GLY A 88 -8.25 -4.45 24.23
CA GLY A 88 -9.49 -5.15 24.61
C GLY A 88 -10.57 -5.22 23.50
N ILE A 89 -10.34 -4.64 22.31
CA ILE A 89 -11.36 -4.55 21.25
C ILE A 89 -10.87 -5.24 19.97
N GLN A 90 -11.69 -6.14 19.41
CA GLN A 90 -11.37 -6.91 18.20
C GLN A 90 -11.53 -6.07 16.92
N THR A 91 -10.66 -5.07 16.77
CA THR A 91 -10.51 -4.19 15.61
C THR A 91 -10.15 -4.93 14.31
N GLY A 92 -9.42 -6.05 14.40
CA GLY A 92 -9.12 -6.91 13.26
C GLY A 92 -10.36 -7.66 12.73
N TYR A 93 -10.33 -8.07 11.46
CA TYR A 93 -11.22 -9.11 10.92
C TYR A 93 -10.54 -10.48 11.08
N THR A 94 -11.30 -11.59 10.98
CA THR A 94 -10.84 -12.96 11.29
C THR A 94 -9.45 -13.25 10.72
N ARG A 95 -9.27 -13.07 9.40
CA ARG A 95 -8.02 -13.38 8.69
C ARG A 95 -6.85 -12.45 9.02
N TYR A 96 -7.09 -11.24 9.51
CA TYR A 96 -6.03 -10.40 10.09
C TYR A 96 -5.55 -11.02 11.40
N ILE A 97 -6.48 -11.37 12.29
CA ILE A 97 -6.21 -11.94 13.62
C ILE A 97 -5.47 -13.28 13.49
N GLU A 98 -5.83 -14.10 12.48
CA GLU A 98 -5.12 -15.34 12.17
C GLU A 98 -3.64 -15.15 11.88
N ARG A 99 -3.28 -14.06 11.18
CA ARG A 99 -1.88 -13.71 10.87
C ARG A 99 -1.14 -13.10 12.05
N THR A 100 -1.85 -12.70 13.10
CA THR A 100 -1.30 -12.20 14.36
C THR A 100 -1.54 -13.16 15.53
N LYS A 101 -1.80 -14.45 15.27
CA LYS A 101 -1.89 -15.53 16.27
C LYS A 101 -0.51 -15.70 16.95
N GLY A 102 -0.28 -14.97 18.04
CA GLY A 102 0.92 -15.06 18.87
C GLY A 102 0.96 -14.08 20.06
N ASP A 103 0.46 -12.85 19.89
CA ASP A 103 0.75 -11.74 20.82
C ASP A 103 -0.49 -11.08 21.44
N LYS A 104 -1.52 -11.87 21.80
CA LYS A 104 -2.79 -11.33 22.34
C LYS A 104 -2.65 -10.57 23.66
N GLU A 105 -1.64 -10.89 24.47
CA GLU A 105 -1.43 -10.31 25.80
C GLU A 105 -0.38 -9.19 25.81
N GLN A 106 0.46 -9.09 24.76
CA GLN A 106 1.51 -8.07 24.71
C GLN A 106 0.92 -6.70 24.34
N TRP A 107 1.12 -5.72 25.22
CA TRP A 107 0.76 -4.33 24.97
C TRP A 107 1.91 -3.36 25.33
N PRO A 108 2.30 -2.41 24.45
CA PRO A 108 1.82 -2.24 23.08
C PRO A 108 2.16 -3.43 22.16
N PRO A 109 1.38 -3.69 21.09
CA PRO A 109 1.56 -4.86 20.23
C PRO A 109 2.85 -4.80 19.42
N LYS A 110 3.38 -5.95 18.95
CA LYS A 110 4.60 -5.97 18.13
C LYS A 110 4.46 -5.09 16.88
N PHE A 111 5.58 -4.47 16.48
CA PHE A 111 5.70 -3.55 15.35
C PHE A 111 4.88 -2.25 15.45
N TRP A 112 4.49 -1.84 16.66
CA TRP A 112 3.90 -0.53 16.91
C TRP A 112 4.80 0.65 16.43
N LYS A 113 4.16 1.80 16.14
CA LYS A 113 4.77 3.02 15.59
C LYS A 113 4.42 4.26 16.40
N PHE A 114 3.17 4.34 16.84
CA PHE A 114 2.82 5.07 18.06
C PHE A 114 1.85 4.21 18.87
N HIS A 115 1.73 4.51 20.15
CA HIS A 115 0.52 4.22 20.89
C HIS A 115 0.08 5.45 21.67
N LEU A 116 -1.21 5.52 22.00
CA LEU A 116 -1.81 6.59 22.78
C LEU A 116 -2.75 6.03 23.85
N GLU A 117 -3.00 6.84 24.86
CA GLU A 117 -3.86 6.56 26.01
C GLU A 117 -4.71 7.81 26.28
N THR A 118 -6.03 7.64 26.38
CA THR A 118 -6.95 8.74 26.66
C THR A 118 -7.14 9.00 28.15
N ASP A 119 -7.53 10.22 28.49
CA ASP A 119 -8.13 10.53 29.79
C ASP A 119 -9.55 9.95 29.93
N GLY A 120 -10.01 9.86 31.17
CA GLY A 120 -11.32 9.34 31.57
C GLY A 120 -11.33 7.84 31.89
N ASP A 121 -12.47 7.38 32.41
CA ASP A 121 -12.73 5.99 32.80
C ASP A 121 -14.00 5.49 32.08
N PRO A 122 -13.99 4.36 31.35
CA PRO A 122 -12.80 3.58 30.98
C PRO A 122 -11.87 4.36 30.05
N LYS A 123 -10.57 4.26 30.34
CA LYS A 123 -9.51 4.74 29.45
C LYS A 123 -9.46 3.90 28.17
N VAL A 124 -9.09 4.53 27.05
CA VAL A 124 -8.92 3.85 25.76
C VAL A 124 -7.46 3.92 25.36
N GLU A 125 -6.86 2.75 25.14
CA GLU A 125 -5.48 2.61 24.67
C GLU A 125 -5.48 2.15 23.21
N VAL A 126 -4.76 2.86 22.33
CA VAL A 126 -4.76 2.63 20.88
C VAL A 126 -3.33 2.58 20.35
N ALA A 127 -3.02 1.64 19.45
CA ALA A 127 -1.70 1.50 18.85
C ALA A 127 -1.80 1.37 17.32
N PHE A 128 -0.96 2.11 16.58
CA PHE A 128 -0.74 1.87 15.16
C PHE A 128 0.42 0.90 15.00
N THR A 129 0.20 -0.26 14.38
CA THR A 129 1.21 -1.28 14.09
C THR A 129 1.53 -1.32 12.60
N ASP A 130 2.79 -1.41 12.18
CA ASP A 130 3.15 -1.81 10.82
C ASP A 130 4.51 -2.53 10.74
N ALA A 131 4.46 -3.84 10.47
CA ALA A 131 5.62 -4.70 10.35
C ALA A 131 6.54 -4.36 9.16
N ARG A 132 6.00 -3.83 8.05
CA ARG A 132 6.78 -3.59 6.81
C ARG A 132 7.16 -2.13 6.57
N ARG A 133 6.74 -1.20 7.45
CA ARG A 133 7.09 0.24 7.42
C ARG A 133 6.68 0.94 6.10
N PHE A 134 5.55 0.50 5.52
CA PHE A 134 4.90 1.08 4.34
C PHE A 134 3.67 1.92 4.67
N GLY A 135 3.18 1.86 5.91
CA GLY A 135 2.25 2.86 6.44
C GLY A 135 2.90 4.24 6.52
N ARG A 136 2.10 5.29 6.52
CA ARG A 136 2.54 6.69 6.64
C ARG A 136 1.72 7.40 7.69
N ILE A 137 2.38 8.20 8.52
CA ILE A 137 1.78 8.94 9.62
C ILE A 137 2.36 10.36 9.54
N ARG A 138 1.50 11.36 9.34
CA ARG A 138 1.90 12.75 9.17
C ARG A 138 1.02 13.72 9.95
N LEU A 139 1.55 14.90 10.19
CA LEU A 139 0.83 16.04 10.73
C LEU A 139 0.43 16.97 9.57
N VAL A 140 -0.80 17.47 9.58
CA VAL A 140 -1.28 18.46 8.60
C VAL A 140 -1.83 19.67 9.34
N ASP A 141 -1.20 20.82 9.16
CA ASP A 141 -1.56 22.08 9.80
C ASP A 141 -2.61 22.81 8.95
N CYS A 142 -3.89 22.72 9.36
CA CYS A 142 -5.03 23.25 8.61
C CYS A 142 -6.29 23.34 9.50
N PRO A 143 -7.33 24.11 9.11
CA PRO A 143 -8.64 24.00 9.71
C PRO A 143 -9.22 22.59 9.50
N GLY A 144 -9.74 21.96 10.56
CA GLY A 144 -10.17 20.55 10.51
C GLY A 144 -11.21 20.25 9.43
N LYS A 145 -12.19 21.15 9.24
CA LYS A 145 -13.22 21.08 8.19
C LYS A 145 -12.66 21.09 6.75
N ASP A 146 -11.45 21.63 6.58
CA ASP A 146 -10.79 21.84 5.29
C ASP A 146 -9.73 20.76 5.00
N ILE A 147 -9.52 19.79 5.89
CA ILE A 147 -8.41 18.82 5.83
C ILE A 147 -8.28 18.09 4.48
N ARG A 148 -9.40 17.79 3.82
CA ARG A 148 -9.43 17.17 2.48
C ARG A 148 -8.85 18.03 1.35
N LYS A 149 -8.71 19.35 1.56
CA LYS A 149 -8.13 20.32 0.63
C LYS A 149 -6.61 20.43 0.72
N HIS A 150 -5.98 19.73 1.67
CA HIS A 150 -4.53 19.74 1.88
C HIS A 150 -3.88 18.41 1.44
N SER A 151 -2.58 18.44 1.13
CA SER A 151 -1.80 17.24 0.79
C SER A 151 -1.79 16.24 1.97
N PRO A 152 -2.01 14.94 1.76
CA PRO A 152 -2.16 14.23 0.48
C PRO A 152 -3.62 14.06 0.02
N LEU A 153 -4.59 14.57 0.78
CA LEU A 153 -6.00 14.24 0.56
C LEU A 153 -6.52 14.85 -0.74
N VAL A 154 -6.09 16.07 -1.05
CA VAL A 154 -6.39 16.82 -2.28
C VAL A 154 -5.83 16.19 -3.57
N GLU A 155 -4.87 15.28 -3.45
CA GLU A 155 -4.28 14.54 -4.57
C GLU A 155 -5.11 13.31 -4.98
N ASN A 156 -6.04 12.87 -4.12
CA ASN A 156 -6.88 11.72 -4.40
C ASN A 156 -8.09 12.11 -5.25
N GLY A 157 -8.50 11.20 -6.13
CA GLY A 157 -9.84 11.22 -6.71
C GLY A 157 -10.93 11.05 -5.66
N PRO A 158 -12.21 11.11 -6.07
CA PRO A 158 -13.33 10.91 -5.16
C PRO A 158 -13.29 9.50 -4.54
N ASP A 159 -13.90 9.39 -3.37
CA ASP A 159 -14.19 8.14 -2.69
C ASP A 159 -15.52 7.57 -3.25
N PRO A 160 -15.54 6.34 -3.80
CA PRO A 160 -16.71 5.78 -4.48
C PRO A 160 -17.86 5.42 -3.52
N VAL A 161 -17.67 5.52 -2.21
CA VAL A 161 -18.72 5.29 -1.19
C VAL A 161 -19.19 6.61 -0.59
N VAL A 162 -18.26 7.51 -0.25
CA VAL A 162 -18.56 8.78 0.44
C VAL A 162 -18.99 9.88 -0.53
N ASP A 163 -18.26 10.10 -1.62
CA ASP A 163 -18.44 11.25 -2.51
C ASP A 163 -19.46 10.95 -3.61
N LYS A 164 -20.69 10.56 -3.23
CA LYS A 164 -21.73 10.06 -4.17
C LYS A 164 -22.18 11.09 -5.21
N ASP A 165 -22.01 12.36 -4.90
CA ASP A 165 -22.28 13.53 -5.72
C ASP A 165 -21.15 13.85 -6.72
N ILE A 166 -19.93 13.42 -6.44
CA ILE A 166 -18.73 13.65 -7.29
C ILE A 166 -18.42 12.41 -8.14
N PHE A 167 -18.53 11.21 -7.57
CA PHE A 167 -18.32 9.94 -8.25
C PHE A 167 -19.61 9.45 -8.91
N THR A 168 -19.97 10.10 -10.03
CA THR A 168 -21.12 9.74 -10.88
C THR A 168 -20.71 8.83 -12.06
N GLU A 169 -21.70 8.33 -12.81
CA GLU A 169 -21.44 7.56 -14.03
C GLU A 169 -20.78 8.42 -15.12
N GLU A 170 -21.17 9.70 -15.24
CA GLU A 170 -20.59 10.67 -16.16
C GLU A 170 -19.15 11.02 -15.78
N TYR A 171 -18.84 11.11 -14.48
CA TYR A 171 -17.46 11.25 -13.99
C TYR A 171 -16.61 10.06 -14.44
N LEU A 172 -17.09 8.83 -14.23
CA LEU A 172 -16.39 7.62 -14.63
C LEU A 172 -16.19 7.57 -16.15
N LYS A 173 -17.25 7.79 -16.93
CA LYS A 173 -17.22 7.87 -18.41
C LYS A 173 -16.19 8.87 -18.90
N LYS A 174 -16.20 10.10 -18.34
CA LYS A 174 -15.24 11.16 -18.68
C LYS A 174 -13.80 10.75 -18.37
N LYS A 175 -13.55 10.13 -17.21
CA LYS A 175 -12.21 9.65 -16.83
C LYS A 175 -11.75 8.50 -17.72
N MET A 176 -12.60 7.52 -17.99
CA MET A 176 -12.32 6.39 -18.88
C MET A 176 -11.96 6.84 -20.29
N LYS A 177 -12.78 7.70 -20.92
CA LYS A 177 -12.53 8.22 -22.28
C LYS A 177 -11.38 9.24 -22.37
N SER A 178 -10.85 9.72 -21.24
CA SER A 178 -9.71 10.66 -21.20
C SER A 178 -8.33 9.99 -21.15
N ARG A 179 -8.25 8.65 -21.10
CA ARG A 179 -7.00 7.91 -20.88
C ARG A 179 -6.99 6.62 -21.68
N HIS A 180 -5.83 6.27 -22.26
CA HIS A 180 -5.61 5.01 -22.94
C HIS A 180 -4.75 4.09 -22.06
N VAL A 181 -5.39 3.40 -21.11
CA VAL A 181 -4.75 2.44 -20.18
C VAL A 181 -5.65 1.22 -19.94
N PRO A 182 -5.12 0.03 -19.64
CA PRO A 182 -5.94 -1.13 -19.24
C PRO A 182 -6.82 -0.80 -18.04
N ILE A 183 -8.09 -1.22 -18.06
CA ILE A 183 -9.11 -0.78 -17.09
C ILE A 183 -8.73 -1.02 -15.63
N LYS A 184 -8.05 -2.13 -15.32
CA LYS A 184 -7.57 -2.35 -13.94
C LYS A 184 -6.50 -1.35 -13.51
N ALA A 185 -5.68 -0.84 -14.42
CA ALA A 185 -4.72 0.22 -14.09
C ALA A 185 -5.44 1.54 -13.77
N LEU A 186 -6.54 1.86 -14.46
CA LEU A 186 -7.39 3.01 -14.15
C LEU A 186 -8.04 2.89 -12.77
N LEU A 187 -8.67 1.74 -12.47
CA LEU A 187 -9.33 1.48 -11.17
C LEU A 187 -8.35 1.52 -9.99
N LEU A 188 -7.07 1.23 -10.21
CA LEU A 188 -6.03 1.29 -9.18
C LEU A 188 -5.39 2.67 -9.02
N ASP A 189 -5.67 3.62 -9.91
CA ASP A 189 -5.12 4.98 -9.84
C ASP A 189 -5.88 5.82 -8.81
N GLN A 190 -5.25 6.06 -7.67
CA GLN A 190 -5.87 6.78 -6.55
C GLN A 190 -6.19 8.25 -6.87
N THR A 191 -5.62 8.83 -7.94
CA THR A 191 -5.95 10.17 -8.45
C THR A 191 -7.25 10.18 -9.29
N THR A 192 -7.73 9.00 -9.71
CA THR A 192 -8.93 8.81 -10.51
C THR A 192 -10.07 8.21 -9.69
N ILE A 193 -9.82 7.16 -8.92
CA ILE A 193 -10.77 6.63 -7.92
C ILE A 193 -9.98 6.25 -6.68
N SER A 194 -10.29 6.84 -5.54
CA SER A 194 -9.59 6.55 -4.30
C SER A 194 -10.13 5.26 -3.64
N GLY A 195 -9.29 4.58 -2.85
CA GLY A 195 -9.73 3.43 -2.04
C GLY A 195 -9.64 2.07 -2.73
N ILE A 196 -10.04 1.95 -4.00
CA ILE A 196 -9.96 0.70 -4.78
C ILE A 196 -8.52 0.21 -4.84
N GLY A 197 -8.26 -1.04 -4.44
CA GLY A 197 -6.96 -1.71 -4.56
C GLY A 197 -7.06 -3.02 -5.33
N ASN A 198 -6.14 -3.96 -5.08
CA ASN A 198 -5.99 -5.12 -5.93
C ASN A 198 -7.03 -6.22 -5.67
N TRP A 199 -7.61 -6.31 -4.48
CA TRP A 199 -8.73 -7.24 -4.28
C TRP A 199 -10.04 -6.59 -4.75
N VAL A 200 -10.28 -5.32 -4.39
CA VAL A 200 -11.50 -4.60 -4.77
C VAL A 200 -11.60 -4.47 -6.29
N GLY A 201 -10.48 -4.15 -6.97
CA GLY A 201 -10.43 -4.04 -8.43
C GLY A 201 -10.57 -5.36 -9.19
N ASP A 202 -10.14 -6.50 -8.61
CA ASP A 202 -10.41 -7.82 -9.21
C ASP A 202 -11.90 -8.18 -9.08
N GLU A 203 -12.50 -7.94 -7.91
CA GLU A 203 -13.92 -8.20 -7.66
C GLU A 203 -14.83 -7.35 -8.57
N ILE A 204 -14.59 -6.03 -8.64
CA ILE A 204 -15.35 -5.10 -9.50
C ILE A 204 -15.37 -5.57 -10.96
N LEU A 205 -14.22 -6.01 -11.48
CA LEU A 205 -14.10 -6.43 -12.88
C LEU A 205 -14.70 -7.82 -13.13
N TYR A 206 -14.72 -8.70 -12.13
CA TYR A 206 -15.47 -9.96 -12.17
C TYR A 206 -16.98 -9.72 -12.18
N GLN A 207 -17.49 -8.90 -11.25
CA GLN A 207 -18.92 -8.55 -11.15
C GLN A 207 -19.40 -7.80 -12.41
N ALA A 208 -18.58 -6.91 -12.97
CA ALA A 208 -18.85 -6.24 -14.26
C ALA A 208 -18.62 -7.12 -15.50
N LYS A 209 -18.02 -8.31 -15.35
CA LYS A 209 -17.63 -9.24 -16.42
C LYS A 209 -16.68 -8.66 -17.47
N LEU A 210 -15.86 -7.67 -17.07
CA LEU A 210 -14.91 -6.99 -17.96
C LEU A 210 -13.49 -7.53 -17.77
N HIS A 211 -12.74 -7.70 -18.86
CA HIS A 211 -11.35 -8.18 -18.79
C HIS A 211 -10.39 -7.06 -18.34
N PRO A 212 -9.51 -7.28 -17.34
CA PRO A 212 -8.70 -6.21 -16.73
C PRO A 212 -7.66 -5.55 -17.65
N GLU A 213 -7.30 -6.20 -18.77
CA GLU A 213 -6.35 -5.69 -19.78
C GLU A 213 -7.00 -4.88 -20.91
N GLN A 214 -8.32 -4.90 -21.07
CA GLN A 214 -8.98 -4.11 -22.13
C GLN A 214 -8.87 -2.61 -21.79
N TYR A 215 -8.65 -1.76 -22.80
CA TYR A 215 -8.37 -0.34 -22.55
C TYR A 215 -9.63 0.42 -22.10
N CYS A 216 -9.48 1.34 -21.14
CA CYS A 216 -10.61 2.01 -20.52
C CYS A 216 -11.42 2.91 -21.48
N ASP A 217 -10.80 3.40 -22.54
CA ASP A 217 -11.43 4.20 -23.59
C ASP A 217 -12.21 3.37 -24.63
N GLU A 218 -12.01 2.04 -24.71
CA GLU A 218 -12.67 1.16 -25.69
C GLU A 218 -14.09 0.71 -25.30
N PHE A 219 -14.44 0.77 -24.01
CA PHE A 219 -15.74 0.31 -23.51
C PHE A 219 -16.90 1.17 -24.04
N ASP A 220 -18.04 0.53 -24.34
CA ASP A 220 -19.28 1.22 -24.69
C ASP A 220 -20.01 1.78 -23.45
N ASP A 221 -21.06 2.57 -23.64
CA ASP A 221 -21.80 3.19 -22.54
C ASP A 221 -22.51 2.18 -21.63
N ALA A 222 -22.90 1.00 -22.15
CA ALA A 222 -23.53 -0.05 -21.35
C ALA A 222 -22.50 -0.78 -20.48
N ASP A 223 -21.29 -1.04 -21.00
CA ASP A 223 -20.15 -1.52 -20.22
C ASP A 223 -19.76 -0.51 -19.12
N ILE A 224 -19.70 0.78 -19.45
CA ILE A 224 -19.36 1.84 -18.47
C ILE A 224 -20.41 1.92 -17.37
N SER A 225 -21.70 1.87 -17.70
CA SER A 225 -22.78 1.84 -16.72
C SER A 225 -22.76 0.57 -15.86
N THR A 226 -22.44 -0.58 -16.46
CA THR A 226 -22.26 -1.86 -15.75
C THR A 226 -21.07 -1.80 -14.78
N LEU A 227 -19.94 -1.22 -15.21
CA LEU A 227 -18.77 -1.02 -14.37
C LEU A 227 -19.05 -0.04 -13.23
N TYR A 228 -19.74 1.08 -13.49
CA TYR A 228 -20.15 2.02 -12.45
C TYR A 228 -20.97 1.30 -11.35
N LYS A 229 -22.01 0.56 -11.75
CA LYS A 229 -22.85 -0.23 -10.85
C LYS A 229 -22.04 -1.27 -10.05
N ALA A 230 -21.07 -1.94 -10.68
CA ALA A 230 -20.18 -2.88 -10.00
C ALA A 230 -19.24 -2.19 -8.99
N ILE A 231 -18.69 -1.01 -9.32
CA ILE A 231 -17.87 -0.20 -8.39
C ILE A 231 -18.71 0.18 -7.17
N ARG A 232 -19.93 0.70 -7.38
CA ARG A 232 -20.87 1.03 -6.30
C ARG A 232 -21.13 -0.19 -5.41
N TYR A 233 -21.65 -1.28 -5.99
CA TYR A 233 -22.01 -2.50 -5.29
C TYR A 233 -20.85 -3.06 -4.43
N VAL A 234 -19.69 -3.31 -5.04
CA VAL A 234 -18.56 -3.93 -4.32
C VAL A 234 -18.01 -3.00 -3.23
N CYS A 235 -17.81 -1.71 -3.52
CA CYS A 235 -17.25 -0.79 -2.53
C CYS A 235 -18.23 -0.52 -1.38
N GLU A 236 -19.52 -0.34 -1.67
CA GLU A 236 -20.53 -0.08 -0.64
C GLU A 236 -20.76 -1.31 0.23
N THR A 237 -20.94 -2.51 -0.35
CA THR A 237 -21.07 -3.77 0.43
C THR A 237 -19.83 -4.02 1.29
N ALA A 238 -18.62 -3.84 0.76
CA ALA A 238 -17.40 -4.09 1.51
C ALA A 238 -17.20 -3.10 2.69
N VAL A 239 -17.59 -1.83 2.51
CA VAL A 239 -17.57 -0.82 3.58
C VAL A 239 -18.67 -1.05 4.60
N GLU A 240 -19.89 -1.43 4.17
CA GLU A 240 -21.00 -1.76 5.06
C GLU A 240 -20.66 -2.93 5.99
N LYS A 241 -20.06 -4.01 5.46
CA LYS A 241 -19.56 -5.13 6.27
C LYS A 241 -18.24 -4.82 7.00
N LEU A 242 -17.78 -3.56 7.02
CA LEU A 242 -16.55 -3.11 7.68
C LEU A 242 -15.33 -3.98 7.35
N GLY A 243 -15.15 -4.34 6.07
CA GLY A 243 -14.05 -5.20 5.61
C GLY A 243 -14.02 -6.60 6.23
N ASP A 244 -15.12 -7.07 6.82
CA ASP A 244 -15.21 -8.42 7.38
C ASP A 244 -15.45 -9.43 6.26
N SER A 245 -14.36 -10.06 5.82
CA SER A 245 -14.33 -11.06 4.73
C SER A 245 -15.36 -12.17 4.84
N ASP A 246 -15.73 -12.49 6.06
CA ASP A 246 -16.54 -13.64 6.40
C ASP A 246 -18.02 -13.33 6.10
N GLN A 247 -18.40 -12.05 6.13
CA GLN A 247 -19.74 -11.52 5.81
C GLN A 247 -19.91 -11.08 4.34
N PHE A 248 -18.87 -11.16 3.50
CA PHE A 248 -19.03 -10.94 2.06
C PHE A 248 -19.82 -12.12 1.44
N PRO A 249 -20.54 -11.93 0.32
CA PRO A 249 -21.24 -13.00 -0.39
C PRO A 249 -20.31 -14.16 -0.80
N GLU A 250 -20.84 -15.39 -0.85
CA GLU A 250 -20.06 -16.62 -1.11
C GLU A 250 -19.66 -16.80 -2.59
N ASP A 251 -20.37 -16.13 -3.50
CA ASP A 251 -20.14 -16.08 -4.94
C ASP A 251 -19.11 -15.02 -5.36
N TRP A 252 -18.71 -14.12 -4.45
CA TRP A 252 -17.66 -13.15 -4.70
C TRP A 252 -16.32 -13.84 -4.98
N LEU A 253 -15.63 -13.37 -6.02
CA LEU A 253 -14.29 -13.83 -6.38
C LEU A 253 -13.31 -13.68 -5.21
N PHE A 254 -13.55 -12.72 -4.31
CA PHE A 254 -12.84 -12.49 -3.06
C PHE A 254 -12.69 -13.75 -2.23
N LYS A 255 -13.70 -14.60 -2.08
CA LYS A 255 -13.60 -15.79 -1.22
C LYS A 255 -12.54 -16.77 -1.76
N HIS A 256 -12.43 -16.85 -3.09
CA HIS A 256 -11.70 -17.89 -3.82
C HIS A 256 -10.33 -17.45 -4.37
N ARG A 257 -10.11 -16.15 -4.61
CA ARG A 257 -8.90 -15.54 -5.24
C ARG A 257 -7.58 -15.60 -4.46
N TRP A 258 -7.40 -16.56 -3.54
CA TRP A 258 -6.26 -16.59 -2.62
C TRP A 258 -5.40 -17.83 -2.76
N GLY A 259 -4.10 -17.67 -2.47
CA GLY A 259 -3.18 -18.80 -2.34
C GLY A 259 -2.53 -19.27 -3.64
N LYS A 260 -2.61 -18.51 -4.76
CA LYS A 260 -1.93 -18.79 -6.04
C LYS A 260 -0.56 -19.46 -5.81
N GLY A 261 -0.40 -20.69 -6.31
CA GLY A 261 0.83 -21.49 -6.18
C GLY A 261 0.88 -22.46 -5.00
N LYS A 262 -0.14 -22.52 -4.13
CA LYS A 262 -0.33 -23.60 -3.16
C LYS A 262 -1.12 -24.76 -3.78
N LYS A 263 -0.87 -25.99 -3.31
CA LYS A 263 -1.62 -27.19 -3.72
C LYS A 263 -3.12 -27.08 -3.41
N ASP A 264 -3.45 -26.51 -2.26
CA ASP A 264 -4.80 -26.42 -1.70
C ASP A 264 -5.47 -25.06 -1.99
N ALA A 265 -5.05 -24.38 -3.06
CA ALA A 265 -5.66 -23.13 -3.51
C ALA A 265 -6.89 -23.40 -4.39
N ALA A 266 -7.93 -22.58 -4.27
CA ALA A 266 -9.09 -22.68 -5.14
C ALA A 266 -8.71 -22.38 -6.60
N THR A 267 -8.99 -23.33 -7.49
CA THR A 267 -8.80 -23.24 -8.94
C THR A 267 -10.12 -23.02 -9.69
N THR A 268 -11.25 -23.15 -9.00
CA THR A 268 -12.61 -22.91 -9.51
C THR A 268 -13.46 -22.14 -8.50
N LEU A 269 -14.49 -21.46 -8.99
CA LEU A 269 -15.58 -20.91 -8.20
C LEU A 269 -16.63 -21.99 -7.84
N PRO A 270 -17.57 -21.71 -6.90
CA PRO A 270 -18.63 -22.66 -6.52
C PRO A 270 -19.58 -23.07 -7.65
N ASN A 271 -19.67 -22.28 -8.72
CA ASN A 271 -20.44 -22.60 -9.93
C ASN A 271 -19.66 -23.45 -10.96
N GLY A 272 -18.41 -23.80 -10.67
CA GLY A 272 -17.52 -24.58 -11.55
C GLY A 272 -16.63 -23.75 -12.49
N ASP A 273 -16.78 -22.42 -12.54
CA ASP A 273 -15.96 -21.55 -13.40
C ASP A 273 -14.48 -21.58 -12.98
N LYS A 274 -13.56 -21.69 -13.96
CA LYS A 274 -12.11 -21.75 -13.71
C LYS A 274 -11.54 -20.37 -13.38
N ILE A 275 -10.72 -20.33 -12.33
CA ILE A 275 -9.99 -19.14 -11.86
C ILE A 275 -8.57 -19.16 -12.44
N THR A 276 -8.16 -18.09 -13.12
CA THR A 276 -6.76 -17.91 -13.58
C THR A 276 -6.16 -16.62 -13.04
N HIS A 277 -4.85 -16.42 -13.24
CA HIS A 277 -4.11 -15.32 -12.62
C HIS A 277 -3.05 -14.70 -13.53
N ILE A 278 -3.44 -13.66 -14.28
CA ILE A 278 -2.58 -12.88 -15.18
C ILE A 278 -1.90 -11.69 -14.47
N THR A 279 -1.08 -10.90 -15.18
CA THR A 279 -0.34 -9.75 -14.61
C THR A 279 -0.65 -8.48 -15.41
N VAL A 280 -1.36 -7.53 -14.80
CA VAL A 280 -1.79 -6.29 -15.45
C VAL A 280 -1.16 -5.10 -14.75
N GLY A 281 -0.45 -4.24 -15.49
CA GLY A 281 0.24 -3.07 -14.91
C GLY A 281 1.20 -3.43 -13.77
N GLY A 282 1.95 -4.53 -13.93
CA GLY A 282 2.89 -5.05 -12.92
C GLY A 282 2.26 -5.69 -11.68
N ARG A 283 0.94 -5.97 -11.69
CA ARG A 283 0.21 -6.52 -10.54
C ARG A 283 -0.60 -7.75 -10.93
N THR A 284 -0.60 -8.78 -10.08
CA THR A 284 -1.39 -9.99 -10.31
C THR A 284 -2.89 -9.69 -10.26
N SER A 285 -3.61 -10.07 -11.30
CA SER A 285 -5.07 -10.06 -11.37
C SER A 285 -5.61 -11.47 -11.28
N CYS A 286 -6.53 -11.72 -10.36
CA CYS A 286 -7.36 -12.91 -10.39
C CYS A 286 -8.51 -12.67 -11.38
N ILE A 287 -8.76 -13.61 -12.29
CA ILE A 287 -9.82 -13.48 -13.30
C ILE A 287 -10.56 -14.80 -13.52
N VAL A 288 -11.74 -14.71 -14.15
CA VAL A 288 -12.59 -15.83 -14.56
C VAL A 288 -12.80 -15.76 -16.08
N PRO A 289 -11.98 -16.45 -16.90
CA PRO A 289 -11.94 -16.24 -18.36
C PRO A 289 -13.22 -16.60 -19.13
N SER A 290 -14.09 -17.43 -18.55
CA SER A 290 -15.39 -17.79 -19.14
C SER A 290 -16.35 -16.59 -19.24
N VAL A 291 -16.29 -15.66 -18.27
CA VAL A 291 -17.15 -14.47 -18.22
C VAL A 291 -16.41 -13.17 -18.52
N GLN A 292 -15.15 -13.03 -18.10
CA GLN A 292 -14.33 -11.83 -18.36
C GLN A 292 -13.62 -11.95 -19.72
N LYS A 293 -14.34 -11.68 -20.80
CA LYS A 293 -13.78 -11.72 -22.17
C LYS A 293 -13.27 -10.35 -22.60
N LYS A 294 -12.18 -10.34 -23.39
CA LYS A 294 -11.70 -9.13 -24.08
C LYS A 294 -12.67 -8.78 -25.23
N LYS A 295 -13.10 -7.53 -25.34
CA LYS A 295 -13.66 -6.94 -26.57
C LYS A 295 -12.60 -6.05 -27.21
N GLY A 296 -12.55 -5.98 -28.54
CA GLY A 296 -11.70 -5.03 -29.26
C GLY A 296 -10.20 -5.34 -29.20
N ARG A 297 -9.38 -4.28 -29.22
CA ARG A 297 -7.91 -4.36 -29.20
C ARG A 297 -7.43 -4.67 -27.77
N THR A 298 -6.14 -4.98 -27.59
CA THR A 298 -5.65 -5.39 -26.26
C THR A 298 -4.25 -4.87 -26.00
N THR A 299 -3.85 -4.75 -24.73
CA THR A 299 -2.46 -4.35 -24.36
C THR A 299 -1.37 -5.34 -24.78
N ILE A 300 -1.76 -6.45 -25.42
CA ILE A 300 -0.88 -7.53 -25.88
C ILE A 300 -1.36 -7.93 -27.29
N ASP A 301 -1.02 -7.11 -28.28
CA ASP A 301 -1.18 -7.46 -29.70
C ASP A 301 -0.01 -8.33 -30.22
N ASP A 302 1.00 -8.61 -29.37
CA ASP A 302 2.22 -9.37 -29.69
C ASP A 302 2.35 -10.66 -28.83
N VAL A 303 1.33 -11.53 -28.90
CA VAL A 303 1.48 -12.95 -28.59
C VAL A 303 0.87 -13.74 -29.74
N LYS A 304 1.72 -14.48 -30.47
CA LYS A 304 1.26 -15.45 -31.46
C LYS A 304 0.37 -16.50 -30.81
N GLU A 305 -0.68 -16.92 -31.49
CA GLU A 305 -1.44 -18.10 -31.12
C GLU A 305 -0.52 -19.34 -31.19
N GLU A 306 -0.23 -19.95 -30.04
CA GLU A 306 0.12 -21.37 -30.02
C GLU A 306 -1.17 -22.17 -30.24
N SER A 307 -1.48 -22.41 -31.52
CA SER A 307 -2.59 -23.26 -31.93
C SER A 307 -2.36 -24.68 -31.39
N ALA A 308 -3.21 -25.15 -30.50
CA ALA A 308 -3.11 -26.49 -29.95
C ALA A 308 -3.45 -27.54 -31.02
N SER A 309 -2.47 -28.40 -31.34
CA SER A 309 -2.65 -29.65 -32.09
C SER A 309 -2.18 -30.83 -31.21
N PRO A 310 -2.81 -32.02 -31.32
CA PRO A 310 -2.74 -33.04 -30.29
C PRO A 310 -1.42 -33.82 -30.24
N GLU A 311 -1.25 -34.55 -29.13
CA GLU A 311 -0.14 -35.47 -28.86
C GLU A 311 -0.25 -36.75 -29.73
N GLU A 312 0.85 -37.17 -30.35
CA GLU A 312 1.11 -38.58 -30.69
C GLU A 312 2.55 -38.94 -30.29
N GLU A 313 2.73 -40.11 -29.69
CA GLU A 313 4.05 -40.65 -29.33
C GLU A 313 4.69 -41.39 -30.50
N THR A 314 6.04 -41.39 -30.60
CA THR A 314 6.77 -42.55 -31.12
C THR A 314 8.25 -42.52 -30.74
N GLU A 315 8.84 -43.70 -30.54
CA GLU A 315 10.20 -43.85 -30.01
C GLU A 315 11.32 -43.86 -31.07
N SER A 316 12.49 -43.40 -30.59
CA SER A 316 13.89 -43.62 -31.01
C SER A 316 14.27 -44.52 -32.21
N ARG A 317 15.37 -44.15 -32.90
CA ARG A 317 16.39 -45.10 -33.42
C ARG A 317 17.76 -44.44 -33.73
N PHE A 318 18.77 -44.86 -32.95
CA PHE A 318 20.21 -45.04 -33.21
C PHE A 318 20.96 -44.37 -34.39
N PHE A 319 22.16 -43.81 -34.06
CA PHE A 319 23.51 -43.90 -34.72
C PHE A 319 23.63 -44.07 -36.26
N LYS A 320 24.62 -43.50 -36.98
CA LYS A 320 26.07 -43.38 -36.67
C LYS A 320 26.78 -42.45 -37.69
N GLY A 321 27.94 -41.85 -37.36
CA GLY A 321 28.84 -41.27 -38.37
C GLY A 321 29.91 -40.30 -37.83
N GLU A 322 31.19 -40.60 -38.04
CA GLU A 322 32.33 -39.74 -37.66
C GLU A 322 32.92 -39.00 -38.87
N GLY A 323 33.42 -37.77 -38.69
CA GLY A 323 34.05 -36.99 -39.76
C GLY A 323 34.92 -35.83 -39.24
N LYS A 324 36.23 -35.89 -39.50
CA LYS A 324 37.25 -34.86 -39.21
C LYS A 324 37.01 -33.63 -40.14
N ASN A 325 37.57 -32.42 -39.96
CA ASN A 325 38.88 -32.08 -39.40
C ASN A 325 39.11 -30.55 -39.20
N LYS A 326 40.24 -30.20 -38.56
CA LYS A 326 41.04 -28.95 -38.66
C LYS A 326 40.54 -27.63 -38.01
N LYS A 327 41.56 -26.80 -37.73
CA LYS A 327 41.57 -25.48 -37.10
C LYS A 327 42.56 -24.58 -37.90
N GLN A 328 42.47 -23.26 -37.70
CA GLN A 328 43.33 -22.12 -38.12
C GLN A 328 44.79 -22.46 -38.59
N THR A 329 45.43 -21.72 -39.51
CA THR A 329 45.84 -20.29 -39.35
C THR A 329 46.26 -19.57 -40.67
N ASN A 330 46.07 -18.24 -40.69
CA ASN A 330 46.85 -17.14 -41.32
C ASN A 330 47.27 -17.13 -42.81
N GLY A 331 47.26 -15.90 -43.35
CA GLY A 331 47.79 -15.45 -44.65
C GLY A 331 47.34 -14.00 -44.91
N GLU A 332 48.24 -13.02 -44.78
CA GLU A 332 47.94 -11.57 -44.66
C GLU A 332 48.78 -10.73 -45.66
N ALA A 333 48.38 -9.56 -46.18
CA ALA A 333 47.10 -8.80 -46.19
C ALA A 333 47.17 -7.70 -47.31
N GLU A 334 46.75 -6.45 -47.03
CA GLU A 334 47.00 -5.19 -47.80
C GLU A 334 46.32 -4.98 -49.19
N VAL A 335 45.98 -3.76 -49.67
CA VAL A 335 45.85 -2.38 -49.10
C VAL A 335 45.05 -1.46 -50.09
N GLU A 336 44.95 -0.15 -49.79
CA GLU A 336 44.32 1.00 -50.50
C GLU A 336 42.77 1.11 -50.48
N GLU A 337 42.15 2.22 -50.04
CA GLU A 337 42.65 3.41 -49.31
C GLU A 337 41.56 4.06 -48.40
N ARG A 338 41.97 4.46 -47.18
CA ARG A 338 41.58 5.68 -46.38
C ARG A 338 40.09 6.06 -46.07
N PRO A 339 39.82 6.89 -45.03
CA PRO A 339 40.54 7.12 -43.76
C PRO A 339 39.65 7.11 -42.48
N SER A 340 40.30 7.31 -41.31
CA SER A 340 39.75 7.28 -39.92
C SER A 340 39.30 8.68 -39.39
N LYS A 341 38.84 8.95 -38.14
CA LYS A 341 39.25 8.46 -36.78
C LYS A 341 38.26 8.84 -35.63
N LYS A 342 38.65 8.66 -34.36
CA LYS A 342 37.78 8.69 -33.13
C LYS A 342 37.70 10.02 -32.35
N ALA A 343 36.50 10.31 -31.83
CA ALA A 343 36.09 10.89 -30.52
C ALA A 343 37.00 11.83 -29.67
N ARG A 344 36.42 12.96 -29.17
CA ARG A 344 36.64 13.50 -27.80
C ARG A 344 35.58 14.55 -27.36
N THR A 345 35.80 15.25 -26.24
CA THR A 345 34.78 15.89 -25.38
C THR A 345 34.89 17.42 -25.18
N ALA A 346 33.74 18.07 -24.92
CA ALA A 346 33.48 19.21 -24.01
C ALA A 346 33.58 20.71 -24.45
N LYS A 347 32.48 21.42 -24.14
CA LYS A 347 32.29 22.83 -23.68
C LYS A 347 32.62 24.08 -24.56
N SER A 348 31.64 25.02 -24.52
CA SER A 348 31.74 26.49 -24.73
C SER A 348 32.02 26.95 -26.19
N MET A 349 31.79 28.20 -26.62
CA MET A 349 31.39 29.47 -25.94
C MET A 349 30.13 30.12 -26.59
N ALA A 350 29.87 31.41 -26.35
CA ALA A 350 28.79 32.22 -26.94
C ALA A 350 29.34 33.58 -27.45
N LEU A 351 28.58 34.30 -28.30
CA LEU A 351 28.45 35.79 -28.35
C LEU A 351 27.66 36.31 -29.59
N LYS A 352 26.67 37.20 -29.37
CA LYS A 352 26.22 38.36 -30.19
C LYS A 352 25.76 38.19 -31.66
N LYS A 353 25.03 39.15 -32.29
CA LYS A 353 24.04 40.19 -31.88
C LYS A 353 23.51 40.86 -33.17
N GLU A 354 22.22 41.13 -33.27
CA GLU A 354 21.51 42.21 -34.02
C GLU A 354 20.00 41.96 -33.78
N GLU A 355 19.07 42.85 -33.44
CA GLU A 355 18.81 44.32 -33.57
C GLU A 355 17.66 44.62 -34.55
N GLU A 356 16.49 44.98 -34.00
CA GLU A 356 15.50 45.94 -34.53
C GLU A 356 14.54 46.28 -33.35
N GLU A 357 14.35 47.57 -33.05
CA GLU A 357 13.70 48.14 -31.86
C GLU A 357 12.92 49.42 -32.34
N GLU A 358 11.82 49.90 -31.76
CA GLU A 358 11.68 50.43 -30.39
C GLU A 358 10.61 49.68 -29.54
N GLU A 359 9.45 50.14 -28.99
CA GLU A 359 8.63 51.38 -28.99
C GLU A 359 8.08 51.65 -27.55
N GLU A 360 7.29 52.72 -27.33
CA GLU A 360 6.78 53.19 -26.00
C GLU A 360 5.25 52.97 -25.83
N GLU A 361 4.52 53.18 -24.71
CA GLU A 361 4.61 54.04 -23.50
C GLU A 361 4.54 53.20 -22.18
N GLY A 362 5.06 53.58 -21.00
CA GLY A 362 4.60 54.63 -20.06
C GLY A 362 3.85 54.00 -18.86
N GLU A 363 4.10 54.25 -17.56
CA GLU A 363 4.96 55.22 -16.82
C GLU A 363 5.53 54.63 -15.48
N GLU A 364 6.52 55.34 -14.90
CA GLU A 364 6.99 55.47 -13.47
C GLU A 364 7.02 54.22 -12.51
N LYS A 365 8.14 53.79 -11.88
CA LYS A 365 9.05 54.38 -10.84
C LYS A 365 8.37 54.54 -9.46
N GLU A 366 8.99 54.35 -8.29
CA GLU A 366 10.40 54.37 -7.80
C GLU A 366 10.92 52.99 -7.31
N LYS A 367 12.20 52.57 -7.38
CA LYS A 367 13.53 53.11 -6.97
C LYS A 367 13.89 53.00 -5.46
N ALA A 368 14.63 51.94 -5.09
CA ALA A 368 15.69 51.97 -4.06
C ALA A 368 16.64 50.75 -4.16
N ALA A 369 17.97 50.95 -4.19
CA ALA A 369 19.00 49.89 -4.29
C ALA A 369 20.41 50.42 -3.85
N PRO A 370 21.54 49.66 -3.94
CA PRO A 370 21.97 48.72 -2.89
C PRO A 370 23.47 48.83 -2.50
N LYS A 371 23.91 48.08 -1.46
CA LYS A 371 25.34 47.82 -1.12
C LYS A 371 25.49 46.38 -0.59
N THR A 372 26.20 45.44 -1.24
CA THR A 372 27.68 45.17 -1.26
C THR A 372 28.29 44.84 0.11
N SER A 373 29.18 43.86 0.32
CA SER A 373 29.74 42.76 -0.53
C SER A 373 30.41 41.66 0.37
N ARG A 374 31.23 40.74 -0.18
CA ARG A 374 31.78 39.53 0.52
C ARG A 374 33.32 39.51 0.65
N ARG A 375 33.83 38.84 1.72
CA ARG A 375 35.22 38.30 1.91
C ARG A 375 36.35 39.35 2.03
N SER A 376 37.55 39.09 2.55
CA SER A 376 38.28 37.85 2.95
C SER A 376 38.78 37.94 4.44
N ASN A 377 39.81 37.30 5.03
CA ASN A 377 40.90 36.40 4.58
C ASN A 377 41.31 35.34 5.66
N LYS A 378 42.62 35.00 5.85
CA LYS A 378 43.14 33.86 6.65
C LYS A 378 44.64 33.99 7.00
N LYS A 379 45.09 33.66 8.23
CA LYS A 379 46.38 32.96 8.56
C LYS A 379 46.70 32.86 10.08
N LYS A 380 47.22 31.68 10.50
CA LYS A 380 48.25 31.34 11.54
C LYS A 380 48.06 31.88 12.99
N GLU A 381 48.67 31.33 14.05
CA GLU A 381 49.80 30.38 14.19
C GLU A 381 49.54 29.28 15.27
N GLU A 382 50.59 28.62 15.80
CA GLU A 382 50.63 27.53 16.80
C GLU A 382 50.18 27.95 18.26
N ASP A 383 50.06 27.10 19.32
CA ASP A 383 50.84 25.90 19.66
C ASP A 383 50.26 24.94 20.76
N GLN A 384 50.90 23.77 20.90
CA GLN A 384 51.07 22.83 22.04
C GLN A 384 49.91 22.02 22.69
N GLU A 385 50.07 20.69 22.61
CA GLU A 385 50.01 19.61 23.65
C GLU A 385 49.11 19.76 24.91
N ARG A 386 48.47 18.69 25.43
CA ARG A 386 49.03 17.33 25.63
C ARG A 386 47.96 16.22 25.80
N GLU A 387 48.36 14.96 25.63
CA GLU A 387 47.55 13.76 25.95
C GLU A 387 47.78 13.28 27.40
N GLU A 388 46.84 12.46 27.92
CA GLU A 388 47.20 11.29 28.73
C GLU A 388 46.25 10.10 28.43
N LYS A 389 46.66 8.87 28.73
CA LYS A 389 46.04 7.62 28.28
C LYS A 389 45.85 6.60 29.44
N GLU A 390 45.36 5.41 29.08
CA GLU A 390 45.35 4.16 29.88
C GLU A 390 44.24 4.02 30.95
N ALA A 391 43.72 2.82 31.26
CA ALA A 391 43.79 1.53 30.58
C ALA A 391 42.57 0.63 30.92
N LYS A 392 42.43 -0.50 30.21
CA LYS A 392 41.52 -1.60 30.58
C LYS A 392 42.12 -2.41 31.74
N PRO A 393 41.30 -3.20 32.46
CA PRO A 393 41.43 -4.64 32.19
C PRO A 393 40.11 -5.42 32.17
N ALA A 394 40.18 -6.65 31.67
CA ALA A 394 39.24 -7.73 31.96
C ALA A 394 40.04 -9.05 31.99
N PRO A 395 39.65 -10.03 32.81
CA PRO A 395 39.51 -11.36 32.22
C PRO A 395 38.33 -12.23 32.74
N LYS A 396 37.76 -12.95 31.78
CA LYS A 396 37.13 -14.28 31.81
C LYS A 396 37.08 -15.05 33.16
N ALA A 397 35.90 -15.61 33.46
CA ALA A 397 35.73 -17.00 33.93
C ALA A 397 34.30 -17.49 33.64
N ALA A 398 34.06 -18.82 33.65
CA ALA A 398 32.75 -19.40 33.32
C ALA A 398 32.29 -20.49 34.32
N ARG A 399 30.99 -20.51 34.62
CA ARG A 399 30.22 -21.64 35.19
C ARG A 399 28.81 -21.56 34.58
N LYS A 400 28.38 -22.48 33.71
CA LYS A 400 27.93 -23.87 33.97
C LYS A 400 26.91 -24.00 35.13
N SER A 401 25.66 -24.17 34.71
CA SER A 401 24.64 -25.07 35.27
C SER A 401 24.41 -25.10 36.79
N ASN A 402 23.19 -24.69 37.18
CA ASN A 402 22.34 -25.61 37.95
C ASN A 402 20.86 -25.36 37.67
N LYS A 403 20.15 -26.34 37.07
CA LYS A 403 18.69 -26.38 37.07
C LYS A 403 18.27 -27.01 38.40
N ARG A 404 17.65 -26.26 39.31
CA ARG A 404 16.83 -26.90 40.35
C ARG A 404 15.67 -27.60 39.65
N LYS A 405 15.45 -28.87 39.98
CA LYS A 405 14.13 -29.49 39.81
C LYS A 405 13.27 -28.94 40.94
N GLU A 406 12.10 -28.42 40.61
CA GLU A 406 10.98 -28.36 41.54
C GLU A 406 10.08 -29.54 41.22
N GLU A 407 9.61 -30.21 42.27
CA GLU A 407 8.84 -31.45 42.16
C GLU A 407 7.36 -31.12 41.98
N LYS A 408 6.68 -31.84 41.09
CA LYS A 408 5.22 -31.77 40.97
C LYS A 408 4.57 -32.58 42.09
N PRO A 409 3.64 -32.02 42.87
CA PRO A 409 2.62 -32.81 43.55
C PRO A 409 1.76 -33.57 42.51
N ALA A 410 1.20 -34.71 42.92
CA ALA A 410 0.44 -35.59 42.03
C ALA A 410 -1.02 -35.12 41.80
N GLU A 411 -1.60 -35.56 40.69
CA GLU A 411 -3.04 -35.40 40.40
C GLU A 411 -3.86 -36.46 41.17
N PRO A 412 -4.99 -36.10 41.80
CA PRO A 412 -6.02 -37.07 42.21
C PRO A 412 -6.88 -37.50 40.99
N PRO A 413 -7.51 -38.69 41.03
CA PRO A 413 -8.10 -39.31 39.84
C PRO A 413 -9.44 -38.70 39.40
N ALA A 414 -9.79 -38.92 38.13
CA ALA A 414 -11.09 -38.58 37.56
C ALA A 414 -12.17 -39.59 37.97
N GLU A 415 -13.37 -39.10 38.30
CA GLU A 415 -14.54 -39.94 38.59
C GLU A 415 -15.73 -39.62 37.67
N LEU A 416 -16.56 -40.62 37.38
CA LEU A 416 -17.61 -40.52 36.36
C LEU A 416 -18.94 -40.04 36.94
N ILE A 417 -19.55 -39.01 36.32
CA ILE A 417 -20.99 -38.73 36.48
C ILE A 417 -21.70 -38.87 35.12
N ARG A 418 -22.87 -39.51 35.16
CA ARG A 418 -23.61 -40.02 34.00
C ARG A 418 -24.43 -38.94 33.28
N ARG A 419 -24.67 -39.20 31.98
CA ARG A 419 -25.74 -38.58 31.18
C ARG A 419 -27.08 -38.56 31.92
N ARG A 420 -27.84 -37.48 31.76
CA ARG A 420 -29.30 -37.55 31.52
C ARG A 420 -29.74 -36.37 30.64
N SER A 421 -30.74 -36.60 29.82
CA SER A 421 -31.34 -35.61 28.91
C SER A 421 -32.73 -35.21 29.39
N SER A 422 -33.16 -34.01 29.01
CA SER A 422 -34.56 -33.61 29.02
C SER A 422 -34.86 -32.79 27.75
N ARG A 423 -35.78 -33.32 26.93
CA ARG A 423 -36.57 -32.51 25.99
C ARG A 423 -37.78 -31.99 26.77
N LEU A 424 -38.16 -30.73 26.57
CA LEU A 424 -39.48 -30.11 26.82
C LEU A 424 -39.34 -28.62 26.40
N ASN A 425 -40.29 -27.94 25.77
CA ASN A 425 -41.37 -28.42 24.90
C ASN A 425 -41.73 -27.31 23.88
N ARG A 426 -42.54 -27.64 22.86
CA ARG A 426 -43.23 -26.60 22.07
C ARG A 426 -44.42 -26.04 22.85
N VAL A 427 -44.63 -24.73 22.76
CA VAL A 427 -45.96 -24.09 22.78
C VAL A 427 -45.94 -23.05 21.64
N ALA A 428 -47.07 -22.85 20.99
CA ALA A 428 -47.24 -21.85 19.93
C ALA A 428 -48.48 -20.98 20.22
N ALA A 429 -48.41 -19.73 19.78
CA ALA A 429 -49.50 -18.81 19.53
C ALA A 429 -49.08 -17.94 18.34
#